data_AF-A0A3B8MUE3-F1
#
_entry.id   AF-A0A3B8MUE3-F1
#
_cell.length_a   1.000
_cell.length_b   1.000
_cell.length_c   1.000
_cell.angle_alpha   90.00
_cell.angle_beta   90.00
_cell.angle_gamma   90.00
#
_symmetry.space_group_name_H-M   'P 1'
#
loop_
_entity.id
_entity.type
_entity.pdbx_description
1 polymer ?
#
loop_
_entity_poly.entity_id
_entity_poly.type
_entity_poly.pdbx_seq_one_letter_code
_entity_poly.pdbx_strand_id
1 'polypeptide(L)' 'MKEVTIEIKNKTGLHARPAALFVQTASKFSSQIWVEKDNKKVNAKSI' A
#
# COMPACT_ATOMS: atom_id res chain seq x y z
N MET A 1 -10.98 9.73 -9.56
CA MET A 1 -10.39 9.15 -8.33
C MET A 1 -10.85 7.71 -8.23
N LYS A 2 -9.96 6.75 -7.99
CA LYS A 2 -10.31 5.33 -7.83
C LYS A 2 -9.91 4.88 -6.43
N GLU A 3 -10.76 4.11 -5.80
CA GLU A 3 -10.55 3.51 -4.48
C GLU A 3 -10.91 2.02 -4.56
N VAL A 4 -10.14 1.19 -3.87
CA VAL A 4 -10.35 -0.26 -3.81
C VAL A 4 -10.04 -0.74 -2.41
N THR A 5 -11.01 -1.43 -1.80
CA THR A 5 -10.85 -2.09 -0.50
C THR A 5 -10.45 -3.55 -0.73
N ILE A 6 -9.38 -4.00 -0.07
CA ILE A 6 -8.85 -5.35 -0.22
C ILE A 6 -8.58 -5.94 1.17
N GLU A 7 -8.97 -7.19 1.37
CA GLU A 7 -8.61 -7.95 2.56
C GLU A 7 -7.26 -8.65 2.36
N ILE A 8 -6.32 -8.41 3.28
CA ILE A 8 -5.04 -9.12 3.29
C ILE A 8 -5.23 -10.46 3.98
N LYS A 9 -5.33 -11.52 3.18
CA LYS A 9 -5.50 -12.90 3.68
C LYS A 9 -4.25 -13.47 4.36
N ASN A 10 -3.08 -12.88 4.10
CA ASN A 10 -1.85 -13.31 4.76
C ASN A 10 -1.87 -12.84 6.23
N LYS A 11 -1.79 -13.79 7.15
CA LYS A 11 -1.77 -13.54 8.60
C LYS A 11 -0.65 -12.61 9.04
N THR A 12 0.47 -12.59 8.33
CA THR A 12 1.60 -11.72 8.68
C THR A 12 1.41 -10.29 8.17
N GLY A 13 0.47 -10.06 7.24
CA GLY A 13 0.14 -8.74 6.69
C GLY A 13 1.06 -8.29 5.55
N LEU A 14 1.05 -6.98 5.28
CA LEU A 14 1.92 -6.32 4.29
C LEU A 14 3.18 -5.80 4.98
N HIS A 15 4.21 -6.64 5.09
CA HIS A 15 5.49 -6.27 5.70
C HIS A 15 6.66 -6.86 4.92
N ALA A 16 7.90 -6.46 5.26
CA ALA A 16 9.13 -6.98 4.68
C ALA A 16 9.12 -6.95 3.13
N ARG A 17 9.37 -8.09 2.47
CA ARG A 17 9.49 -8.18 1.01
C ARG A 17 8.21 -7.74 0.26
N PRO A 18 6.99 -8.22 0.60
CA PRO A 18 5.75 -7.71 0.02
C PRO A 18 5.59 -6.18 0.11
N ALA A 19 5.93 -5.57 1.24
CA ALA A 19 5.85 -4.12 1.41
C ALA A 19 6.86 -3.38 0.52
N ALA A 20 8.09 -3.88 0.42
CA ALA A 20 9.11 -3.30 -0.45
C ALA A 20 8.70 -3.36 -1.94
N LEU A 21 8.15 -4.48 -2.39
CA LEU A 21 7.63 -4.64 -3.75
C LEU A 21 6.44 -3.72 -4.02
N PHE A 22 5.56 -3.53 -3.02
CA PHE A 22 4.44 -2.62 -3.11
C PHE A 22 4.91 -1.17 -3.30
N VAL A 23 5.83 -0.70 -2.45
CA VAL A 23 6.42 0.65 -2.55
C VAL A 23 7.14 0.85 -3.89
N GLN A 24 7.93 -0.13 -4.33
CA GLN A 24 8.63 -0.09 -5.61
C GLN A 24 7.64 0.03 -6.78
N THR A 25 6.53 -0.70 -6.72
CA THR A 25 5.50 -0.68 -7.76
C THR A 25 4.74 0.65 -7.75
N ALA A 26 4.31 1.13 -6.57
CA ALA A 26 3.64 2.41 -6.41
C ALA A 26 4.50 3.58 -6.92
N SER A 27 5.81 3.52 -6.70
CA SER A 27 6.77 4.56 -7.12
C SER A 27 6.93 4.69 -8.63
N LYS A 28 6.53 3.68 -9.42
CA LYS A 28 6.58 3.73 -10.90
C LYS A 28 5.51 4.65 -11.50
N PHE A 29 4.48 5.00 -10.74
CA PHE A 29 3.37 5.82 -11.23
C PHE A 29 3.54 7.28 -10.80
N SER A 30 3.17 8.23 -11.64
CA SER A 30 3.16 9.66 -11.29
C SER A 30 2.06 10.01 -10.28
N SER A 31 0.97 9.25 -10.26
CA SER A 31 -0.17 9.44 -9.36
C SER A 31 0.21 9.44 -7.88
N GLN A 32 -0.53 10.21 -7.07
CA GLN A 32 -0.49 10.07 -5.62
C GLN A 32 -1.30 8.83 -5.23
N ILE A 33 -0.66 7.91 -4.51
CA ILE A 33 -1.27 6.64 -4.09
C ILE A 33 -1.20 6.60 -2.57
N TRP A 34 -2.33 6.27 -1.95
CA TRP A 34 -2.49 6.25 -0.50
C TRP A 34 -3.01 4.88 -0.07
N VAL A 35 -2.57 4.43 1.12
CA VAL A 35 -3.10 3.24 1.78
C VAL A 35 -3.70 3.68 3.10
N GLU A 36 -4.87 3.13 3.43
CA GLU A 36 -5.56 3.41 4.68
C GLU A 36 -5.89 2.09 5.40
N LYS A 37 -5.59 2.05 6.70
CA LYS A 37 -5.94 0.93 7.59
C LYS A 37 -6.21 1.47 8.98
N ASP A 38 -7.31 1.09 9.60
CA ASP A 38 -7.69 1.48 10.97
C ASP A 38 -7.57 3.01 11.21
N ASN A 39 -8.08 3.82 10.27
CA ASN A 39 -7.99 5.29 10.23
C ASN A 39 -6.58 5.87 10.10
N LYS A 40 -5.56 5.04 9.84
CA LYS A 40 -4.20 5.48 9.55
C LYS A 40 -3.98 5.50 8.05
N LYS A 41 -3.80 6.70 7.50
CA LYS A 41 -3.50 6.94 6.09
C LYS A 41 -2.01 7.19 5.89
N VAL A 42 -1.40 6.46 4.96
CA VAL A 42 0.04 6.54 4.65
C VAL A 42 0.26 6.65 3.15
N ASN A 43 1.38 7.27 2.76
CA ASN A 43 1.78 7.35 1.36
C ASN A 43 2.28 5.99 0.89
N ALA A 44 1.67 5.44 -0.16
CA ALA A 44 2.01 4.13 -0.71
C ALA A 44 3.44 4.06 -1.27
N LYS A 45 4.06 5.20 -1.56
CA LYS A 45 5.43 5.33 -2.07
C LYS A 45 6.49 5.42 -0.97
N SER A 46 6.10 5.46 0.31
CA SER A 46 7.01 5.56 1.45
C SER A 46 6.32 5.04 2.72
N ILE A 47 6.22 3.71 2.86
CA ILE A 47 5.58 3.00 3.98
C ILE A 47 6.64 2.42 4.91
#